data_AF-A0A8X7X8U7-F1
#
_entry.id   AF-A0A8X7X8U7-F1
#
_cell.length_a   1.000
_cell.length_b   1.000
_cell.length_c   1.000
_cell.angle_alpha   90.00
_cell.angle_beta   90.00
_cell.angle_gamma   90.00
#
_symmetry.space_group_name_H-M   'P 1'
#
loop_
_entity.id
_entity.type
_entity.pdbx_description
1 polymer ?
#
loop_
_entity_poly.entity_id
_entity_poly.type
_entity_poly.pdbx_seq_one_letter_code
_entity_poly.pdbx_strand_id
1 'polypeptide(L)'
;MKMEILDKLAELMYSFKAYPTDKEFEGVARELVSKHPCLSEPGPEKGWQAWKMSLKHKMGNYRQKLRSAGCFEVTVNQKKKKGVKKPKHAEINFLPDHPPGINEEVLECERRAMVDELKKKNFNMTLLNEKMDITFSMRRQEIVQEQPLVSLVKEKWPGLFLQHQVYGEFKRITGIDLYKTFLFALETYANGLIRLFRTKGGDEIGTLLERLDQQVIIKFWLVSASHLKK
;
A
#
# COMPACT_ATOMS: atom_id res chain seq x y z
N MET A 1 5.03 13.48 34.98
CA MET A 1 4.56 12.54 36.02
C MET A 1 3.92 11.25 35.49
N LYS A 2 2.64 11.20 35.06
CA LYS A 2 1.98 9.92 34.62
C LYS A 2 2.75 9.21 33.50
N MET A 3 3.25 9.96 32.53
CA MET A 3 4.02 9.41 31.40
C MET A 3 5.36 8.80 31.85
N GLU A 4 6.09 9.45 32.75
CA GLU A 4 7.37 8.94 33.29
C GLU A 4 7.18 7.65 34.10
N ILE A 5 6.09 7.58 34.89
CA ILE A 5 5.72 6.36 35.62
C ILE A 5 5.46 5.22 34.63
N LEU A 6 4.69 5.50 33.57
CA LEU A 6 4.43 4.52 32.51
C LEU A 6 5.69 4.12 31.73
N ASP A 7 6.61 5.05 31.46
CA ASP A 7 7.89 4.75 30.80
C ASP A 7 8.73 3.78 31.64
N LYS A 8 8.97 4.10 32.92
CA LYS A 8 9.73 3.23 33.83
C LYS A 8 9.07 1.87 34.04
N LEU A 9 7.74 1.84 34.19
CA LEU A 9 7.01 0.59 34.33
C LEU A 9 7.08 -0.26 33.06
N ALA A 10 6.98 0.35 31.87
CA ALA A 10 7.08 -0.39 30.62
C ALA A 10 8.48 -0.97 30.42
N GLU A 11 9.52 -0.22 30.73
CA GLU A 11 10.91 -0.69 30.69
C GLU A 11 11.12 -1.89 31.63
N LEU A 12 10.72 -1.76 32.89
CA LEU A 12 10.83 -2.83 33.89
C LEU A 12 9.98 -4.05 33.51
N MET A 13 8.73 -3.85 33.09
CA MET A 13 7.88 -4.96 32.65
C MET A 13 8.49 -5.70 31.45
N TYR A 14 9.10 -4.96 30.53
CA TYR A 14 9.77 -5.55 29.37
C TYR A 14 10.99 -6.39 29.78
N SER A 15 11.79 -5.96 30.75
CA SER A 15 12.96 -6.73 31.21
C SER A 15 12.58 -8.08 31.82
N PHE A 16 11.37 -8.23 32.36
CA PHE A 16 10.84 -9.51 32.80
C PHE A 16 10.17 -10.30 31.66
N LYS A 17 9.39 -9.63 30.81
CA LYS A 17 8.63 -10.27 29.74
C LYS A 17 8.26 -9.28 28.63
N ALA A 18 8.75 -9.55 27.42
CA ALA A 18 8.44 -8.72 26.24
C ALA A 18 6.93 -8.66 25.91
N TYR A 19 6.19 -9.76 26.16
CA TYR A 19 4.75 -9.88 25.88
C TYR A 19 3.95 -10.29 27.12
N PRO A 20 3.66 -9.37 28.05
CA PRO A 20 2.83 -9.67 29.19
C PRO A 20 1.38 -10.00 28.79
N THR A 21 0.77 -10.88 29.55
CA THR A 21 -0.64 -11.27 29.48
C THR A 21 -1.52 -10.20 30.13
N ASP A 22 -2.82 -10.23 29.82
CA ASP A 22 -3.77 -9.26 30.36
C ASP A 22 -3.85 -9.29 31.90
N LYS A 23 -3.67 -10.48 32.51
CA LYS A 23 -3.61 -10.66 33.96
C LYS A 23 -2.35 -10.04 34.59
N GLU A 24 -1.21 -10.11 33.89
CA GLU A 24 0.04 -9.49 34.36
C GLU A 24 -0.07 -7.95 34.30
N PHE A 25 -0.68 -7.39 33.25
CA PHE A 25 -1.00 -5.95 33.19
C PHE A 25 -1.93 -5.51 34.32
N GLU A 26 -2.94 -6.33 34.62
CA GLU A 26 -3.88 -6.09 35.70
C GLU A 26 -3.22 -6.13 37.08
N GLY A 27 -2.35 -7.10 37.33
CA GLY A 27 -1.57 -7.20 38.57
C GLY A 27 -0.72 -5.96 38.81
N VAL A 28 0.04 -5.52 37.80
CA VAL A 28 0.88 -4.32 37.90
C VAL A 28 0.04 -3.06 38.15
N ALA A 29 -1.08 -2.90 37.45
CA ALA A 29 -1.95 -1.74 37.62
C ALA A 29 -2.60 -1.71 39.01
N ARG A 30 -3.03 -2.86 39.54
CA ARG A 30 -3.57 -2.99 40.90
C ARG A 30 -2.53 -2.62 41.95
N GLU A 31 -1.33 -3.18 41.82
CA GLU A 31 -0.25 -2.95 42.79
C GLU A 31 0.20 -1.48 42.78
N LEU A 32 0.26 -0.85 41.60
CA LEU A 32 0.56 0.57 41.45
C LEU A 32 -0.41 1.45 42.24
N VAL A 33 -1.71 1.22 42.09
CA VAL A 33 -2.75 2.01 42.79
C VAL A 33 -2.84 1.65 44.27
N SER A 34 -2.57 0.39 44.63
CA SER A 34 -2.51 -0.07 46.03
C SER A 34 -1.39 0.64 46.81
N LYS A 35 -0.18 0.69 46.24
CA LYS A 35 0.98 1.37 46.85
C LYS A 35 0.87 2.89 46.80
N HIS A 36 0.17 3.43 45.82
CA HIS A 36 0.00 4.86 45.62
C HIS A 36 -1.48 5.21 45.41
N PRO A 37 -2.29 5.29 46.49
CA PRO A 37 -3.71 5.57 46.40
C PRO A 37 -4.04 6.89 45.69
N CYS A 38 -3.13 7.87 45.72
CA CYS A 38 -3.25 9.15 45.01
C CYS A 38 -3.26 9.02 43.48
N LEU A 39 -2.86 7.86 42.93
CA LEU A 39 -2.93 7.57 41.50
C LEU A 39 -4.27 6.94 41.09
N SER A 40 -5.17 6.66 42.04
CA SER A 40 -6.48 6.09 41.74
C SER A 40 -7.33 7.06 40.91
N GLU A 41 -7.80 6.62 39.74
CA GLU A 41 -8.66 7.45 38.90
C GLU A 41 -10.14 7.38 39.35
N PRO A 42 -10.87 8.52 39.33
CA PRO A 42 -12.29 8.55 39.69
C PRO A 42 -13.15 7.91 38.59
N GLY A 43 -13.99 6.95 38.96
CA GLY A 43 -14.92 6.30 38.03
C GLY A 43 -15.61 5.07 38.61
N PRO A 44 -16.72 4.62 38.01
CA PRO A 44 -17.43 3.43 38.45
C PRO A 44 -16.63 2.21 38.00
N GLU A 45 -16.07 1.52 39.00
CA GLU A 45 -15.23 0.32 38.94
C GLU A 45 -13.73 0.52 38.75
N LYS A 46 -13.03 0.39 39.88
CA LYS A 46 -11.61 0.05 40.03
C LYS A 46 -10.66 1.05 39.36
N GLY A 47 -10.21 2.04 40.13
CA GLY A 47 -9.29 3.12 39.70
C GLY A 47 -7.94 2.71 39.09
N TRP A 48 -7.64 1.41 39.02
CA TRP A 48 -6.49 0.84 38.31
C TRP A 48 -6.78 0.47 36.84
N GLN A 49 -8.04 0.42 36.38
CA GLN A 49 -8.38 -0.02 35.02
C GLN A 49 -7.79 0.89 33.93
N ALA A 50 -7.84 2.21 34.14
CA ALA A 50 -7.24 3.16 33.21
C ALA A 50 -5.72 3.04 33.15
N TRP A 51 -5.07 2.72 34.28
CA TRP A 51 -3.64 2.41 34.32
C TRP A 51 -3.31 1.12 33.57
N LYS A 52 -4.13 0.06 33.70
CA LYS A 52 -3.98 -1.17 32.90
C LYS A 52 -4.01 -0.87 31.40
N MET A 53 -4.99 -0.08 30.94
CA MET A 53 -5.10 0.28 29.52
C MET A 53 -3.96 1.17 29.03
N SER A 54 -3.50 2.08 29.89
CA SER A 54 -2.34 2.94 29.62
C SER A 54 -1.05 2.11 29.51
N LEU A 55 -0.84 1.14 30.40
CA LEU A 55 0.31 0.22 30.36
C LEU A 55 0.30 -0.67 29.12
N LYS A 56 -0.87 -1.17 28.69
CA LYS A 56 -0.98 -1.95 27.45
C LYS A 56 -0.55 -1.15 26.22
N HIS A 57 -1.03 0.10 26.11
CA HIS A 57 -0.60 1.02 25.04
C HIS A 57 0.88 1.34 25.14
N LYS A 58 1.38 1.66 26.35
CA LYS A 58 2.78 2.02 26.57
C LYS A 58 3.72 0.89 26.21
N MET A 59 3.44 -0.34 26.64
CA MET A 59 4.21 -1.54 26.27
C MET A 59 4.16 -1.81 24.76
N GLY A 60 3.02 -1.53 24.10
CA GLY A 60 2.93 -1.59 22.64
C GLY A 60 3.90 -0.64 21.95
N ASN A 61 3.95 0.62 22.41
CA ASN A 61 4.83 1.66 21.90
C ASN A 61 6.31 1.37 22.24
N TYR A 62 6.58 0.88 23.45
CA TYR A 62 7.94 0.53 23.89
C TYR A 62 8.54 -0.58 23.02
N ARG A 63 7.79 -1.65 22.74
CA ARG A 63 8.18 -2.68 21.77
C ARG A 63 8.39 -2.10 20.36
N GLN A 64 7.59 -1.12 19.95
CA GLN A 64 7.77 -0.48 18.65
C GLN A 64 9.07 0.34 18.58
N LYS A 65 9.41 1.08 19.65
CA LYS A 65 10.69 1.79 19.76
C LYS A 65 11.88 0.83 19.71
N LEU A 66 11.84 -0.27 20.46
CA LEU A 66 12.90 -1.29 20.45
C LEU A 66 13.05 -1.96 19.07
N ARG A 67 11.95 -2.16 18.34
CA ARG A 67 12.01 -2.64 16.94
C ARG A 67 12.69 -1.64 16.01
N SER A 68 12.35 -0.35 16.11
CA SER A 68 13.01 0.69 15.32
C SER A 68 14.50 0.83 15.63
N ALA A 69 14.94 0.43 16.82
CA ALA A 69 16.34 0.37 17.22
C ALA A 69 17.06 -0.96 16.87
N GLY A 70 16.38 -1.90 16.20
CA GLY A 70 16.98 -3.15 15.72
C GLY A 70 17.00 -4.32 16.73
N CYS A 71 16.24 -4.27 17.83
CA CYS A 71 16.22 -5.36 18.81
C CYS A 71 15.58 -6.65 18.24
N PHE A 72 16.34 -7.74 18.18
CA PHE A 72 15.93 -9.02 17.57
C PHE A 72 14.75 -9.70 18.28
N GLU A 73 14.71 -9.66 19.62
CA GLU A 73 13.70 -10.33 20.47
C GLU A 73 12.25 -9.93 20.18
N VAL A 74 12.02 -8.67 19.78
CA VAL A 74 10.70 -8.13 19.41
C VAL A 74 10.38 -8.23 17.93
N THR A 75 11.37 -8.58 17.10
CA THR A 75 11.27 -8.72 15.65
C THR A 75 10.76 -10.12 15.26
N VAL A 76 11.16 -11.17 15.99
CA VAL A 76 10.78 -12.56 15.71
C VAL A 76 9.30 -12.85 16.00
N ASN A 77 8.71 -12.19 17.00
CA ASN A 77 7.33 -12.43 17.47
C ASN A 77 6.24 -11.66 16.69
N GLN A 78 6.51 -11.31 15.43
CA GLN A 78 5.50 -10.70 14.57
C GLN A 78 4.35 -11.70 14.39
N LYS A 79 3.16 -11.40 14.92
CA LYS A 79 1.93 -11.97 14.36
C LYS A 79 1.87 -11.51 12.90
N LYS A 80 2.33 -12.35 11.98
CA LYS A 80 2.29 -12.13 10.54
C LYS A 80 0.84 -11.79 10.17
N LYS A 81 0.54 -10.51 9.96
CA LYS A 81 -0.63 -10.16 9.14
C LYS A 81 -0.30 -10.71 7.76
N LYS A 82 -1.01 -11.77 7.36
CA LYS A 82 -0.91 -12.32 6.01
C LYS A 82 -1.41 -11.24 5.05
N GLY A 83 -0.48 -10.49 4.46
CA GLY A 83 -0.78 -9.45 3.50
C GLY A 83 0.36 -8.44 3.39
N VAL A 84 0.80 -8.19 2.16
CA VAL A 84 1.68 -7.07 1.81
C VAL A 84 1.04 -5.79 2.36
N LYS A 85 1.78 -5.02 3.16
CA LYS A 85 1.29 -3.74 3.69
C LYS A 85 0.91 -2.83 2.52
N LYS A 86 -0.28 -2.23 2.58
CA LYS A 86 -0.68 -1.20 1.61
C LYS A 86 -0.12 0.17 2.04
N PRO A 87 0.31 1.00 1.09
CA PRO A 87 0.73 2.36 1.38
C PRO A 87 -0.41 3.15 2.05
N LYS A 88 -0.06 4.03 3.00
CA LYS A 88 -1.00 5.03 3.52
C LYS A 88 -1.06 6.21 2.54
N HIS A 89 -2.23 6.84 2.44
CA HIS A 89 -2.43 8.00 1.57
C HIS A 89 -1.38 9.09 1.91
N ALA A 90 -0.66 9.58 0.88
CA ALA A 90 0.47 10.53 0.92
C ALA A 90 1.91 9.97 1.18
N GLU A 91 2.11 8.65 1.29
CA GLU A 91 3.46 8.08 1.36
C GLU A 91 4.07 7.91 -0.04
N ILE A 92 4.61 9.00 -0.60
CA ILE A 92 5.22 9.01 -1.96
C ILE A 92 6.39 8.02 -2.07
N ASN A 93 7.06 7.71 -0.96
CA ASN A 93 8.25 6.85 -0.88
C ASN A 93 7.98 5.52 -0.17
N PHE A 94 6.77 4.95 -0.33
CA PHE A 94 6.49 3.62 0.22
C PHE A 94 7.45 2.57 -0.37
N LEU A 95 8.12 1.85 0.53
CA LEU A 95 9.01 0.72 0.24
C LEU A 95 8.40 -0.57 0.81
N PRO A 96 7.90 -1.48 -0.05
CA PRO A 96 7.37 -2.77 0.41
C PRO A 96 8.52 -3.71 0.83
N ASP A 97 8.25 -4.55 1.83
CA ASP A 97 9.11 -5.67 2.19
C ASP A 97 9.10 -6.74 1.08
N HIS A 98 10.19 -7.50 0.94
CA HIS A 98 10.22 -8.65 0.02
C HIS A 98 9.20 -9.73 0.40
N PRO A 99 8.70 -10.53 -0.57
CA PRO A 99 7.81 -11.63 -0.26
C PRO A 99 8.44 -12.63 0.73
N PRO A 100 7.66 -13.21 1.66
CA PRO A 100 8.20 -14.11 2.67
C PRO A 100 8.91 -15.32 2.06
N GLY A 101 10.16 -15.57 2.46
CA GLY A 101 10.94 -16.72 2.00
C GLY A 101 11.64 -16.51 0.66
N ILE A 102 11.56 -15.31 0.07
CA ILE A 102 12.30 -14.95 -1.13
C ILE A 102 13.49 -14.07 -0.71
N ASN A 103 14.70 -14.50 -1.04
CA ASN A 103 15.92 -13.70 -0.86
C ASN A 103 16.23 -12.87 -2.10
N GLU A 104 17.19 -11.97 -2.00
CA GLU A 104 17.57 -11.05 -3.08
C GLU A 104 18.11 -11.78 -4.32
N GLU A 105 18.82 -12.88 -4.13
CA GLU A 105 19.32 -13.74 -5.23
C GLU A 105 18.20 -14.31 -6.09
N VAL A 106 17.10 -14.75 -5.45
CA VAL A 106 15.91 -15.24 -6.17
C VAL A 106 15.25 -14.09 -6.92
N LEU A 107 15.11 -12.91 -6.31
CA LEU A 107 14.55 -11.74 -7.01
C LEU A 107 15.37 -11.34 -8.23
N GLU A 108 16.70 -11.42 -8.15
CA GLU A 108 17.59 -11.16 -9.28
C GLU A 108 17.48 -12.25 -10.37
N CYS A 109 17.27 -13.51 -9.99
CA CYS A 109 16.95 -14.57 -10.94
C CYS A 109 15.63 -14.30 -11.69
N GLU A 110 14.60 -13.92 -10.94
CA GLU A 110 13.27 -13.57 -11.47
C GLU A 110 13.32 -12.35 -12.39
N ARG A 111 14.13 -11.34 -12.04
CA ARG A 111 14.40 -10.17 -12.89
C ARG A 111 15.09 -10.56 -14.20
N ARG A 112 16.12 -11.40 -14.16
CA ARG A 112 16.79 -11.89 -15.38
C ARG A 112 15.83 -12.67 -16.27
N ALA A 113 15.01 -13.54 -15.68
CA ALA A 113 13.97 -14.27 -16.42
C ALA A 113 12.97 -13.32 -17.12
N MET A 114 12.58 -12.22 -16.48
CA MET A 114 11.74 -11.19 -17.10
C MET A 114 12.41 -10.53 -18.30
N VAL A 115 13.68 -10.13 -18.16
CA VAL A 115 14.46 -9.51 -19.24
C VAL A 115 14.60 -10.46 -20.42
N ASP A 116 14.88 -11.74 -20.16
CA ASP A 116 15.03 -12.75 -21.21
C ASP A 116 13.69 -13.08 -21.88
N GLU A 117 12.59 -13.08 -21.14
CA GLU A 117 11.25 -13.23 -21.71
C GLU A 117 10.93 -12.11 -22.70
N LEU A 118 11.26 -10.86 -22.36
CA LEU A 118 11.02 -9.70 -23.21
C LEU A 118 11.89 -9.64 -24.49
N LYS A 119 12.98 -10.42 -24.55
CA LYS A 119 13.77 -10.57 -25.78
C LYS A 119 13.10 -11.48 -26.82
N LYS A 120 12.10 -12.27 -26.41
CA LYS A 120 11.41 -13.20 -27.31
C LYS A 120 10.47 -12.43 -28.24
N LYS A 121 10.40 -12.86 -29.50
CA LYS A 121 9.49 -12.28 -30.51
C LYS A 121 8.02 -12.31 -30.06
N ASN A 122 7.60 -13.40 -29.41
CA ASN A 122 6.26 -13.60 -28.88
C ASN A 122 6.36 -13.88 -27.38
N PHE A 123 6.61 -12.82 -26.59
CA PHE A 123 6.75 -12.96 -25.14
C PHE A 123 5.40 -13.25 -24.46
N ASN A 124 5.44 -14.02 -23.38
CA ASN A 124 4.28 -14.38 -22.59
C ASN A 124 3.92 -13.26 -21.59
N MET A 125 2.78 -12.60 -21.82
CA MET A 125 2.29 -11.52 -20.97
C MET A 125 1.97 -11.98 -19.53
N THR A 126 1.43 -13.20 -19.36
CA THR A 126 1.11 -13.74 -18.03
C THR A 126 2.37 -13.95 -17.21
N LEU A 127 3.40 -14.56 -17.82
CA LEU A 127 4.69 -14.75 -17.19
C LEU A 127 5.33 -13.40 -16.84
N LEU A 128 5.28 -12.43 -17.76
CA LEU A 128 5.78 -11.08 -17.51
C LEU A 128 5.08 -10.43 -16.29
N ASN A 129 3.76 -10.56 -16.19
CA ASN A 129 2.99 -10.04 -15.06
C ASN A 129 3.45 -10.65 -13.74
N GLU A 130 3.59 -11.97 -13.69
CA GLU A 130 4.07 -12.69 -12.51
C GLU A 130 5.47 -12.23 -12.09
N LYS A 131 6.40 -12.12 -13.04
CA LYS A 131 7.76 -11.65 -12.75
C LYS A 131 7.76 -10.20 -12.28
N MET A 132 6.96 -9.33 -12.88
CA MET A 132 6.83 -7.92 -12.47
C MET A 132 6.22 -7.77 -11.07
N ASP A 133 5.31 -8.66 -10.68
CA ASP A 133 4.70 -8.69 -9.35
C ASP A 133 5.69 -9.17 -8.27
N ILE A 134 6.38 -10.28 -8.52
CA ILE A 134 7.37 -10.84 -7.58
C ILE A 134 8.51 -9.85 -7.32
N THR A 135 9.00 -9.20 -8.38
CA THR A 135 10.15 -8.29 -8.33
C THR A 135 9.80 -6.86 -7.91
N PHE A 136 8.52 -6.56 -7.63
CA PHE A 136 8.07 -5.20 -7.31
C PHE A 136 8.85 -4.57 -6.15
N SER A 137 9.11 -5.34 -5.09
CA SER A 137 9.79 -4.82 -3.91
C SER A 137 11.24 -4.39 -4.18
N MET A 138 12.01 -5.25 -4.84
CA MET A 138 13.39 -4.94 -5.26
C MET A 138 13.44 -3.72 -6.18
N ARG A 139 12.59 -3.70 -7.21
CA ARG A 139 12.51 -2.57 -8.15
C ARG A 139 12.14 -1.26 -7.47
N ARG A 140 11.18 -1.29 -6.54
CA ARG A 140 10.71 -0.10 -5.83
C ARG A 140 11.79 0.46 -4.90
N GLN A 141 12.52 -0.41 -4.21
CA GLN A 141 13.67 -0.01 -3.38
C GLN A 141 14.74 0.64 -4.23
N GLU A 142 15.18 0.01 -5.31
CA GLU A 142 16.17 0.55 -6.23
C GLU A 142 15.77 1.94 -6.77
N ILE A 143 14.57 2.08 -7.35
CA ILE A 143 14.15 3.34 -7.97
C ILE A 143 14.05 4.48 -6.94
N VAL A 144 13.53 4.21 -5.74
CA VAL A 144 13.32 5.24 -4.71
C VAL A 144 14.62 5.59 -3.98
N GLN A 145 15.47 4.60 -3.70
CA GLN A 145 16.70 4.79 -2.92
C GLN A 145 17.88 5.23 -3.78
N GLU A 146 18.08 4.60 -4.93
CA GLU A 146 19.26 4.85 -5.78
C GLU A 146 19.01 5.99 -6.80
N GLN A 147 17.75 6.30 -7.09
CA GLN A 147 17.36 7.33 -8.08
C GLN A 147 18.15 7.23 -9.40
N PRO A 148 18.20 6.04 -10.03
CA PRO A 148 19.02 5.83 -11.21
C PRO A 148 18.51 6.62 -12.43
N LEU A 149 19.40 6.82 -13.40
CA LEU A 149 19.02 7.37 -14.70
C LEU A 149 17.96 6.51 -15.39
N VAL A 150 17.03 7.14 -16.11
CA VAL A 150 15.95 6.45 -16.84
C VAL A 150 16.49 5.41 -17.82
N SER A 151 17.67 5.64 -18.41
CA SER A 151 18.35 4.67 -19.28
C SER A 151 18.70 3.38 -18.55
N LEU A 152 19.23 3.47 -17.32
CA LEU A 152 19.56 2.32 -16.48
C LEU A 152 18.30 1.59 -16.00
N VAL A 153 17.24 2.33 -15.65
CA VAL A 153 15.94 1.73 -15.33
C VAL A 153 15.39 0.96 -16.51
N LYS A 154 15.52 1.49 -17.74
CA LYS A 154 15.06 0.81 -18.95
C LYS A 154 15.83 -0.47 -19.22
N GLU A 155 17.13 -0.47 -19.00
CA GLU A 155 17.97 -1.65 -19.16
C GLU A 155 17.66 -2.73 -18.12
N LYS A 156 17.54 -2.35 -16.85
CA LYS A 156 17.36 -3.28 -15.73
C LYS A 156 15.91 -3.75 -15.58
N TRP A 157 14.95 -2.88 -15.89
CA TRP A 157 13.50 -3.07 -15.75
C TRP A 157 12.74 -2.73 -17.05
N PRO A 158 13.05 -3.39 -18.19
CA PRO A 158 12.45 -3.08 -19.49
C PRO A 158 10.92 -3.24 -19.50
N GLY A 159 10.38 -4.09 -18.62
CA GLY A 159 8.94 -4.26 -18.43
C GLY A 159 8.22 -2.95 -18.09
N LEU A 160 8.83 -2.02 -17.34
CA LEU A 160 8.22 -0.73 -16.99
C LEU A 160 7.93 0.16 -18.22
N PHE A 161 8.55 -0.12 -19.37
CA PHE A 161 8.38 0.65 -20.60
C PHE A 161 7.31 0.06 -21.52
N LEU A 162 6.56 -0.93 -21.05
CA LEU A 162 5.37 -1.43 -21.70
C LEU A 162 4.13 -0.76 -21.11
N GLN A 163 3.24 -0.25 -21.95
CA GLN A 163 2.03 0.46 -21.53
C GLN A 163 1.21 -0.33 -20.49
N HIS A 164 1.00 -1.63 -20.72
CA HIS A 164 0.30 -2.51 -19.78
C HIS A 164 0.96 -2.53 -18.39
N GLN A 165 2.29 -2.60 -18.34
CA GLN A 165 3.02 -2.63 -17.07
C GLN A 165 3.09 -1.27 -16.38
N VAL A 166 2.96 -0.15 -17.10
CA VAL A 166 2.81 1.17 -16.47
C VAL A 166 1.53 1.20 -15.62
N TYR A 167 0.42 0.68 -16.15
CA TYR A 167 -0.82 0.55 -15.37
C TYR A 167 -0.66 -0.43 -14.20
N GLY A 168 -0.01 -1.57 -14.44
CA GLY A 168 0.30 -2.55 -13.40
C GLY A 168 1.14 -1.96 -12.26
N GLU A 169 2.17 -1.20 -12.59
CA GLU A 169 3.05 -0.57 -11.61
C GLU A 169 2.34 0.52 -10.82
N PHE A 170 1.55 1.35 -11.50
CA PHE A 170 0.69 2.33 -10.84
C PHE A 170 -0.24 1.64 -9.82
N LYS A 171 -0.84 0.52 -10.20
CA LYS A 171 -1.69 -0.28 -9.30
C LYS A 171 -0.93 -0.89 -8.14
N ARG A 172 0.31 -1.35 -8.35
CA ARG A 172 1.17 -1.86 -7.26
C ARG A 172 1.56 -0.76 -6.26
N ILE A 173 1.83 0.45 -6.75
CA ILE A 173 2.20 1.61 -5.91
C ILE A 173 0.98 2.18 -5.17
N THR A 174 -0.15 2.35 -5.85
CA THR A 174 -1.30 3.08 -5.29
C THR A 174 -2.41 2.18 -4.76
N GLY A 175 -2.43 0.91 -5.16
CA GLY A 175 -3.56 0.00 -4.96
C GLY A 175 -4.75 0.27 -5.87
N ILE A 176 -4.68 1.28 -6.76
CA ILE A 176 -5.78 1.72 -7.62
C ILE A 176 -5.60 1.18 -9.03
N ASP A 177 -6.66 0.59 -9.57
CA ASP A 177 -6.70 0.18 -10.97
C ASP A 177 -7.03 1.39 -11.85
N LEU A 178 -5.99 2.08 -12.34
CA LEU A 178 -6.13 3.35 -13.05
C LEU A 178 -7.11 3.27 -14.22
N TYR A 179 -6.98 2.23 -15.04
CA TYR A 179 -7.80 2.07 -16.24
C TYR A 179 -9.28 1.87 -15.87
N LYS A 180 -9.56 0.95 -14.93
CA LYS A 180 -10.92 0.71 -14.46
C LYS A 180 -11.53 1.94 -13.79
N THR A 181 -10.76 2.63 -12.94
CA THR A 181 -11.21 3.85 -12.27
C THR A 181 -11.50 4.97 -13.26
N PHE A 182 -10.64 5.13 -14.27
CA PHE A 182 -10.83 6.13 -15.32
C PHE A 182 -12.09 5.86 -16.14
N LEU A 183 -12.28 4.61 -16.60
CA LEU A 183 -13.49 4.24 -17.35
C LEU A 183 -14.76 4.46 -16.53
N PHE A 184 -14.77 4.03 -15.27
CA PHE A 184 -15.92 4.23 -14.39
C PHE A 184 -16.24 5.73 -14.21
N ALA A 185 -15.21 6.57 -14.04
CA ALA A 185 -15.40 8.01 -13.93
C ALA A 185 -15.95 8.62 -15.24
N LEU A 186 -15.46 8.18 -16.39
CA LEU A 186 -16.01 8.59 -17.68
C LEU A 186 -17.48 8.21 -17.81
N GLU A 187 -17.84 6.95 -17.57
CA GLU A 187 -19.23 6.48 -17.67
C GLU A 187 -20.16 7.25 -16.72
N THR A 188 -19.68 7.54 -15.52
CA THR A 188 -20.47 8.24 -14.49
C THR A 188 -20.69 9.71 -14.83
N TYR A 189 -19.65 10.42 -15.28
CA TYR A 189 -19.67 11.88 -15.37
C TYR A 189 -19.75 12.43 -16.79
N ALA A 190 -19.34 11.67 -17.83
CA ALA A 190 -19.22 12.19 -19.19
C ALA A 190 -20.55 12.68 -19.74
N ASN A 191 -21.66 11.94 -19.56
CA ASN A 191 -22.98 12.36 -20.07
C ASN A 191 -23.45 13.68 -19.43
N GLY A 192 -23.22 13.85 -18.13
CA GLY A 192 -23.55 15.08 -17.42
C GLY A 192 -22.72 16.27 -17.92
N LEU A 193 -21.43 16.06 -18.13
CA LEU A 193 -20.51 17.06 -18.65
C LEU A 193 -20.86 17.44 -20.10
N ILE A 194 -21.11 16.46 -20.98
CA ILE A 194 -21.52 16.70 -22.37
C ILE A 194 -22.78 17.56 -22.41
N ARG A 195 -23.81 17.23 -21.60
CA ARG A 195 -25.05 18.03 -21.55
C ARG A 195 -24.79 19.47 -21.10
N LEU A 196 -23.96 19.65 -20.07
CA LEU A 196 -23.60 20.97 -19.55
C LEU A 196 -22.83 21.78 -20.59
N PHE A 197 -21.88 21.17 -21.29
CA PHE A 197 -21.10 21.85 -22.33
C PHE A 197 -21.92 22.13 -23.60
N ARG A 198 -22.96 21.35 -23.92
CA ARG A 198 -23.89 21.72 -24.99
C ARG A 198 -24.76 22.93 -24.65
N THR A 199 -25.05 23.14 -23.37
CA THR A 199 -25.91 24.26 -22.92
C THR A 199 -25.13 25.53 -22.61
N LYS A 200 -23.88 25.41 -22.17
CA LYS A 200 -23.07 26.53 -21.67
C LYS A 200 -21.66 26.60 -22.25
N GLY A 201 -21.27 25.69 -23.13
CA GLY A 201 -19.97 25.73 -23.78
C GLY A 201 -19.92 26.79 -24.88
N GLY A 202 -18.75 27.37 -25.09
CA GLY A 202 -18.50 28.25 -26.24
C GLY A 202 -18.32 27.46 -27.55
N ASP A 203 -18.22 28.19 -28.65
CA ASP A 203 -18.21 27.64 -30.02
C ASP A 203 -17.13 26.58 -30.27
N GLU A 204 -15.95 26.72 -29.66
CA GLU A 204 -14.87 25.72 -29.78
C GLU A 204 -15.27 24.36 -29.21
N ILE A 205 -15.94 24.37 -28.05
CA ILE A 205 -16.42 23.15 -27.38
C ILE A 205 -17.61 22.57 -28.17
N GLY A 206 -18.49 23.41 -28.70
CA GLY A 206 -19.57 22.99 -29.60
C GLY A 206 -19.03 22.23 -30.81
N THR A 207 -18.03 22.80 -31.49
CA THR A 207 -17.37 22.19 -32.65
C THR A 207 -16.74 20.82 -32.31
N LEU A 208 -16.14 20.69 -31.12
CA LEU A 208 -15.58 19.41 -30.66
C LEU A 208 -16.66 18.36 -30.38
N LEU A 209 -17.79 18.76 -29.81
CA LEU A 209 -18.92 17.88 -29.53
C LEU A 209 -19.59 17.39 -30.82
N GLU A 210 -19.72 18.24 -31.83
CA GLU A 210 -20.23 17.84 -33.15
C GLU A 210 -19.34 16.80 -33.82
N ARG A 211 -18.00 16.99 -33.76
CA ARG A 211 -17.05 16.00 -34.26
C ARG A 211 -17.14 14.67 -33.50
N LEU A 212 -17.36 14.71 -32.19
CA LEU A 212 -17.60 13.52 -31.37
C LEU A 212 -18.86 12.77 -31.83
N ASP A 213 -19.96 13.49 -32.05
CA ASP A 213 -21.22 12.90 -32.53
C ASP A 213 -21.03 12.22 -33.90
N GLN A 214 -20.31 12.88 -34.82
CA GLN A 214 -19.99 12.31 -36.13
C GLN A 214 -19.17 11.02 -36.03
N GLN A 215 -18.19 10.95 -35.13
CA GLN A 215 -17.39 9.74 -34.93
C GLN A 215 -18.20 8.56 -34.37
N VAL A 216 -19.15 8.84 -33.46
CA VAL A 216 -20.05 7.82 -32.90
C VAL A 216 -20.97 7.26 -33.99
N ILE A 217 -21.54 8.15 -34.81
CA ILE A 217 -22.41 7.78 -35.93
C ILE A 217 -21.63 6.90 -36.93
N ILE A 218 -20.45 7.33 -37.38
CA ILE A 218 -19.64 6.57 -38.35
C ILE A 218 -19.28 5.18 -37.82
N LYS A 219 -18.90 5.05 -36.55
CA LYS A 219 -18.62 3.74 -35.95
C LYS A 219 -19.86 2.84 -35.91
N PHE A 220 -21.04 3.41 -35.61
CA PHE A 220 -22.28 2.66 -35.62
C PHE A 220 -22.62 2.12 -37.02
N TRP A 221 -22.49 2.95 -38.05
CA TRP A 221 -22.71 2.53 -39.45
C TRP A 221 -21.74 1.45 -39.92
N LEU A 222 -20.46 1.53 -39.56
CA LEU A 222 -19.46 0.51 -39.91
C LEU A 222 -19.73 -0.85 -39.25
N VAL A 223 -20.21 -0.85 -38.00
CA VAL A 223 -20.59 -2.07 -37.28
C VAL A 223 -21.88 -2.67 -37.86
N SER A 224 -22.87 -1.84 -38.21
CA SER A 224 -24.11 -2.32 -38.84
C SER A 224 -23.88 -2.86 -40.26
N ALA A 225 -23.03 -2.21 -41.07
CA ALA A 225 -22.73 -2.64 -42.44
C ALA A 225 -21.92 -3.96 -42.50
N SER A 226 -21.15 -4.27 -41.45
CA SER A 226 -20.42 -5.55 -41.35
C SER A 226 -21.31 -6.72 -40.93
N HIS A 227 -22.45 -6.46 -40.30
CA HIS A 227 -23.45 -7.49 -39.96
C HIS A 227 -24.42 -7.80 -41.11
N LEU A 228 -24.53 -6.91 -42.10
CA LEU A 228 -25.35 -7.08 -43.32
C LEU A 228 -24.62 -7.82 -44.46
N LYS A 229 -23.34 -8.19 -44.28
CA LYS A 229 -22.52 -8.93 -45.27
C LYS A 229 -22.30 -10.41 -44.92
N LYS A 230 -23.17 -11.01 -44.10
CA LYS A 230 -23.24 -12.46 -43.90
C LYS A 230 -24.48 -13.04 -44.57
#